data_AF-A0A4Q3LT53-F1
#
_entry.id   AF-A0A4Q3LT53-F1
#
_cell.length_a   1.000
_cell.length_b   1.000
_cell.length_c   1.000
_cell.angle_alpha   90.00
_cell.angle_beta   90.00
_cell.angle_gamma   90.00
#
_symmetry.space_group_name_H-M   'P 1'
#
loop_
_entity.id
_entity.type
_entity.pdbx_description
1 polymer ?
#
loop_
_entity_poly.entity_id
_entity_poly.type
_entity_poly.pdbx_seq_one_letter_code
_entity_poly.pdbx_strand_id
1 'polypeptide(L)' 'MKLSAIRVLVSGVVAAGAFSSAWAQQEATGAGASFPAPLYSKWAADYNKATGVKINYQSVG' A
#
# COMPACT_ATOMS: atom_id res chain seq x y z
N MET A 1 -33.66 4.39 -29.64
CA MET A 1 -32.42 5.16 -29.34
C MET A 1 -32.17 5.39 -27.85
N LYS A 2 -33.19 5.71 -27.03
CA LYS A 2 -33.04 5.97 -25.57
C LYS A 2 -32.46 4.80 -24.74
N LEU A 3 -32.79 3.54 -25.06
CA LEU A 3 -32.23 2.36 -24.38
C LEU A 3 -30.74 2.10 -24.69
N SER A 4 -30.22 2.59 -25.82
CA SER A 4 -28.82 2.39 -26.21
C SER A 4 -27.89 3.32 -25.42
N ALA A 5 -28.35 4.55 -25.14
CA ALA A 5 -27.60 5.50 -24.33
C ALA A 5 -27.41 5.02 -22.89
N ILE A 6 -28.45 4.40 -22.30
CA ILE A 6 -28.38 3.83 -20.94
C ILE A 6 -27.36 2.68 -20.87
N ARG A 7 -27.36 1.78 -21.87
CA ARG A 7 -26.38 0.68 -21.91
C ARG A 7 -24.95 1.17 -22.10
N VAL A 8 -24.74 2.19 -22.93
CA VAL A 8 -23.41 2.82 -23.13
C VAL A 8 -22.92 3.51 -21.86
N LEU A 9 -23.82 4.18 -21.12
CA LEU A 9 -23.48 4.82 -19.84
C LEU A 9 -23.13 3.79 -18.75
N VAL A 10 -23.88 2.69 -18.67
CA VAL A 10 -23.59 1.60 -17.71
C VAL A 10 -22.25 0.94 -18.00
N SER A 11 -21.91 0.67 -19.26
CA SER A 11 -20.61 0.10 -19.64
C SER A 11 -19.43 1.04 -19.33
N GLY A 12 -19.63 2.36 -19.46
CA GLY A 12 -18.61 3.36 -19.14
C GLY A 12 -18.27 3.43 -17.64
N VAL A 13 -19.27 3.28 -16.76
CA VAL A 13 -19.06 3.29 -15.30
C VAL A 13 -18.29 2.03 -14.83
N VAL A 14 -18.56 0.88 -15.44
CA VAL A 14 -17.86 -0.37 -15.11
C VAL A 14 -16.39 -0.32 -15.55
N ALA A 15 -16.09 0.28 -16.71
CA ALA A 15 -14.72 0.44 -17.19
C ALA A 15 -13.88 1.40 -16.33
N ALA A 16 -14.49 2.44 -15.74
CA ALA A 16 -13.80 3.35 -14.84
C ALA A 16 -13.47 2.71 -13.47
N GLY A 17 -14.29 1.77 -12.99
CA GLY A 17 -14.05 1.03 -11.74
C GLY A 17 -12.98 -0.05 -11.83
N ALA A 18 -12.58 -0.45 -13.04
CA ALA A 18 -11.55 -1.48 -13.26
C ALA A 18 -10.11 -0.97 -13.05
N PHE A 19 -9.92 0.34 -12.94
CA PHE A 19 -8.64 0.96 -12.58
C PHE A 19 -8.58 1.21 -11.07
N SER A 20 -8.80 0.18 -10.26
CA SER A 20 -8.38 0.23 -8.86
C SER A 20 -6.86 0.27 -8.84
N SER A 21 -6.29 1.44 -8.50
CA SER A 21 -4.87 1.53 -8.18
C SER A 21 -4.58 0.47 -7.13
N ALA A 22 -3.72 -0.50 -7.44
CA ALA A 22 -3.24 -1.45 -6.44
C ALA A 22 -2.52 -0.64 -5.37
N TRP A 23 -3.19 -0.41 -4.24
CA TRP A 23 -2.59 0.23 -3.09
C TRP A 23 -1.54 -0.75 -2.58
N ALA A 24 -0.27 -0.47 -2.88
CA ALA A 24 0.83 -1.24 -2.34
C ALA A 24 0.71 -1.26 -0.81
N GLN A 25 0.93 -2.42 -0.21
CA GLN A 25 0.80 -2.55 1.24
C GLN A 25 1.78 -1.57 1.90
N GLN A 26 1.23 -0.58 2.60
CA GLN A 26 2.01 0.51 3.18
C GLN A 26 2.71 0.10 4.49
N GLU A 27 2.79 -1.20 4.75
CA GLU A 27 3.43 -1.80 5.91
C GLU A 27 4.20 -3.07 5.51
N ALA A 28 5.47 -3.13 5.93
CA ALA A 28 6.29 -4.34 5.88
C ALA A 28 6.64 -4.79 7.29
N THR A 29 6.57 -6.10 7.53
CA THR A 29 6.94 -6.71 8.82
C THR A 29 8.18 -7.58 8.63
N GLY A 30 9.05 -7.59 9.63
CA GLY A 30 10.27 -8.42 9.63
C GLY A 30 10.67 -8.80 11.05
N ALA A 31 11.50 -9.83 11.18
CA ALA A 31 12.05 -10.26 12.46
C ALA A 31 13.52 -10.68 12.29
N GLY A 32 14.36 -10.46 13.31
CA GLY A 32 15.76 -10.87 13.24
C GLY A 32 16.61 -10.48 14.45
N ALA A 33 17.90 -10.23 14.16
CA ALA A 33 18.94 -9.92 15.13
C ALA A 33 18.60 -8.74 16.05
N SER A 34 18.88 -8.91 17.35
CA SER A 34 18.65 -7.87 18.36
C SER A 34 19.72 -6.80 18.35
N PHE A 35 20.96 -7.17 17.99
CA PHE A 35 22.08 -6.23 17.93
C PHE A 35 21.83 -5.03 16.99
N PRO A 36 21.41 -5.20 15.71
CA PRO A 36 21.13 -4.07 14.83
C PRO A 36 19.72 -3.46 15.02
N ALA A 37 18.87 -4.02 15.88
CA ALA A 37 17.47 -3.59 16.00
C ALA A 37 17.30 -2.07 16.24
N PRO A 38 18.06 -1.41 17.14
CA PRO A 38 17.93 0.04 17.34
C PRO A 38 18.25 0.87 16.10
N LEU A 39 19.21 0.41 15.28
CA LEU A 39 19.56 1.07 14.01
C LEU A 39 18.41 0.96 13.01
N TYR A 40 17.83 -0.23 12.88
CA TYR A 40 16.67 -0.45 12.01
C TYR A 40 15.45 0.36 12.45
N SER A 41 15.21 0.50 13.77
CA SER A 41 14.14 1.34 14.27
C SER A 41 14.30 2.81 13.86
N LYS A 42 15.53 3.34 13.91
CA LYS A 42 15.80 4.71 13.45
C LYS A 42 15.54 4.85 11.95
N TRP A 43 16.09 3.96 11.14
CA TRP A 43 15.89 4.00 9.69
C TRP A 43 14.43 3.82 9.29
N ALA A 44 13.69 2.95 9.98
CA ALA A 44 12.25 2.75 9.78
C ALA A 44 11.45 4.04 10.04
N ALA A 45 11.79 4.78 11.10
CA ALA A 45 11.15 6.05 11.41
C ALA A 45 11.45 7.12 10.35
N ASP A 46 12.71 7.26 9.94
CA ASP A 46 13.13 8.21 8.91
C ASP A 46 12.48 7.87 7.54
N TYR A 47 12.42 6.58 7.20
CA TYR A 47 11.78 6.09 6.00
C TYR A 47 10.26 6.33 6.00
N ASN A 48 9.61 6.10 7.14
CA ASN A 48 8.19 6.40 7.29
C ASN A 48 7.90 7.89 7.12
N LYS A 49 8.74 8.76 7.70
CA LYS A 49 8.61 10.20 7.52
C LYS A 49 8.76 10.64 6.06
N ALA A 50 9.66 9.99 5.31
CA ALA A 50 9.92 10.33 3.92
C ALA A 50 8.88 9.78 2.93
N THR A 51 8.29 8.61 3.22
CA THR A 51 7.50 7.84 2.24
C THR A 51 6.08 7.52 2.68
N GLY A 52 5.78 7.65 3.97
CA GLY A 52 4.53 7.15 4.57
C GLY A 52 4.49 5.64 4.78
N VAL A 53 5.50 4.88 4.34
CA VAL A 53 5.56 3.42 4.49
C VAL A 53 6.03 3.04 5.90
N LYS A 54 5.31 2.14 6.54
CA LYS A 54 5.61 1.64 7.88
C LYS A 54 6.48 0.39 7.81
N ILE A 55 7.54 0.35 8.62
CA ILE A 55 8.37 -0.85 8.79
C ILE A 55 8.24 -1.31 10.25
N ASN A 56 7.77 -2.53 10.45
CA ASN A 56 7.61 -3.15 11.76
C ASN A 56 8.65 -4.27 11.93
N TYR A 57 9.73 -3.99 12.66
CA TYR A 57 10.79 -4.96 12.92
C TYR A 57 10.66 -5.55 14.33
N GLN A 58 10.70 -6.87 14.42
CA GLN A 58 10.64 -7.64 15.66
C GLN A 58 12.03 -8.17 16.01
N SER A 59 12.56 -7.71 17.13
CA SER A 59 13.82 -8.20 17.69
C SER A 59 13.57 -9.56 18.34
N VAL A 60 14.04 -10.65 17.72
CA VAL A 60 13.76 -12.02 18.19
C VAL A 60 15.02 -12.85 18.52
N GLY A 61 16.22 -12.31 18.31
CA GLY A 61 17.49 -12.98 18.65
C GLY A 61 18.70 -12.30 18.05
#